data_AF-A0A2M6ZXB6-F1
#
_entry.id   AF-A0A2M6ZXB6-F1
#
_cell.length_a   1.000
_cell.length_b   1.000
_cell.length_c   1.000
_cell.angle_alpha   90.00
_cell.angle_beta   90.00
_cell.angle_gamma   90.00
#
_symmetry.space_group_name_H-M   'P 1'
#
loop_
_entity.id
_entity.type
_entity.pdbx_description
1 polymer ?
#
loop_
_entity_poly.entity_id
_entity_poly.type
_entity_poly.pdbx_seq_one_letter_code
_entity_poly.pdbx_strand_id
1 'polypeptide(L)'
;MFGVSNCKLLPFKENVNSKITLEKRTESVVGWKNTMSKQLMKKPLFFAHSENKKGKKHLLSEHLYDTACYAESFSDNSLFAKLFRTSGLLHDLGKYQIDFQHYLERGGKKGSVPHAAWGAGYARIHQMNEISFAIDGHHNGLPNQATWQSDTNPFKHNDVINFKEAIDTFIEDTKIETFQPEPLNSKDKLERELFIRYLFSALTDADWLSTEKHFEQDKFDVRINQKLPIDDLILKLEKHLLEKPKSGEINKLRNLTRKQILKKATMPIGIYSLTLPTCLGKTLSSFLWALKHAKKNNLKRIIIVLPYINIIDQTAQILKEILGDDLILEHHSSYNEDEIKNKNGESLNTSLEYKKNLACENWDYPIIVTTTVQFFESLFSNKPSKCRKIHNIGKSVIIFDEIQALPKEIVLPTITMLKNIHKVMNTSFLFCTATQPAFEKRQKFDGLEKIEPLISDPSDLYEKTRRVDYHFVKDLEYIGYSDLSTLINQTNGSTLVIFNTKKATLEFFTNIQNQNSWDRKYHLSTAMCPAHRKKNHF
;
A
#
# COMPACT_ATOMS: atom_id res chain seq x y z
N MET A 1 2.77 -61.90 -6.03
CA MET A 1 3.60 -62.14 -4.83
C MET A 1 3.46 -60.92 -3.93
N PHE A 2 3.14 -61.22 -2.67
CA PHE A 2 2.84 -60.39 -1.50
C PHE A 2 3.62 -59.05 -1.37
N GLY A 3 3.11 -57.99 -0.74
CA GLY A 3 2.01 -57.94 0.22
C GLY A 3 1.41 -56.55 0.41
N VAL A 4 0.10 -56.58 0.63
CA VAL A 4 -0.79 -55.50 1.04
C VAL A 4 -0.78 -55.43 2.56
N SER A 5 -0.68 -54.23 3.14
CA SER A 5 -0.91 -54.01 4.57
C SER A 5 -2.12 -53.10 4.77
N ASN A 6 -3.14 -53.70 5.38
CA ASN A 6 -4.45 -53.18 5.71
C ASN A 6 -4.40 -51.98 6.67
N CYS A 7 -5.28 -51.00 6.47
CA CYS A 7 -5.79 -50.20 7.58
C CYS A 7 -7.32 -50.15 7.52
N LYS A 8 -7.93 -50.63 8.60
CA LYS A 8 -9.35 -50.94 8.77
C LYS A 8 -10.20 -49.68 8.94
N LEU A 9 -11.31 -49.65 8.22
CA LEU A 9 -12.49 -48.82 8.50
C LEU A 9 -13.36 -49.48 9.58
N LEU A 10 -14.04 -48.64 10.38
CA LEU A 10 -15.36 -48.77 11.03
C LEU A 10 -15.34 -48.08 12.43
N PRO A 11 -16.49 -47.61 12.98
CA PRO A 11 -17.59 -46.90 12.34
C PRO A 11 -18.05 -45.64 13.12
N PHE A 12 -18.88 -44.85 12.44
CA PHE A 12 -19.76 -43.81 12.98
C PHE A 12 -20.62 -44.32 14.15
N LYS A 13 -20.71 -43.52 15.22
CA LYS A 13 -21.82 -43.56 16.20
C LYS A 13 -22.42 -42.16 16.31
N GLU A 14 -23.68 -42.06 15.87
CA GLU A 14 -24.58 -40.98 16.25
C GLU A 14 -24.97 -41.12 17.73
N ASN A 15 -25.04 -40.00 18.45
CA ASN A 15 -25.99 -39.82 19.56
C ASN A 15 -26.23 -38.33 19.82
N VAL A 16 -27.31 -37.86 19.20
CA VAL A 16 -28.42 -37.03 19.70
C VAL A 16 -28.28 -36.37 21.10
N ASN A 17 -28.58 -35.06 21.08
CA ASN A 17 -29.12 -34.17 22.13
C ASN A 17 -28.42 -34.04 23.50
N SER A 18 -27.85 -32.85 23.72
CA SER A 18 -28.18 -32.08 24.94
C SER A 18 -28.00 -30.58 24.68
N LYS A 19 -29.12 -29.84 24.71
CA LYS A 19 -29.17 -28.40 24.95
C LYS A 19 -28.35 -28.09 26.21
N ILE A 20 -27.30 -27.28 26.10
CA ILE A 20 -26.66 -26.66 27.26
C ILE A 20 -26.60 -25.16 27.01
N THR A 21 -27.21 -24.48 27.96
CA THR A 21 -27.58 -23.08 28.06
C THR A 21 -26.35 -22.17 28.11
N LEU A 22 -26.43 -21.06 27.37
CA LEU A 22 -25.55 -19.90 27.46
C LEU A 22 -25.78 -19.19 28.80
N GLU A 23 -25.08 -19.61 29.86
CA GLU A 23 -24.96 -18.84 31.10
C GLU A 23 -23.84 -19.44 31.95
N LYS A 24 -22.63 -18.86 31.83
CA LYS A 24 -21.52 -18.81 32.81
C LYS A 24 -20.22 -18.43 32.09
N ARG A 25 -20.04 -17.13 31.85
CA ARG A 25 -18.75 -16.50 31.54
C ARG A 25 -18.77 -15.04 32.01
N THR A 26 -19.10 -14.83 33.28
CA THR A 26 -19.08 -13.52 33.95
C THR A 26 -18.62 -13.64 35.41
N GLU A 27 -17.73 -14.59 35.72
CA GLU A 27 -17.08 -14.69 37.03
C GLU A 27 -15.58 -14.99 36.86
N SER A 28 -14.84 -14.02 36.32
CA SER A 28 -13.38 -13.99 36.46
C SER A 28 -12.79 -12.57 36.45
N VAL A 29 -13.62 -11.52 36.63
CA VAL A 29 -13.19 -10.11 36.54
C VAL A 29 -13.36 -9.36 37.88
N VAL A 30 -13.87 -10.01 38.93
CA VAL A 30 -14.17 -9.34 40.22
C VAL A 30 -13.26 -9.78 41.38
N GLY A 31 -12.35 -10.75 41.16
CA GLY A 31 -11.40 -11.24 42.17
C GLY A 31 -10.10 -10.43 42.33
N TRP A 32 -9.93 -9.32 41.61
CA TRP A 32 -8.64 -8.58 41.51
C TRP A 32 -8.62 -7.23 42.25
N LYS A 33 -9.55 -6.98 43.20
CA LYS A 33 -9.64 -5.67 43.87
C LYS A 33 -9.52 -5.62 45.39
N ASN A 34 -9.53 -6.73 46.13
CA ASN A 34 -9.56 -6.63 47.60
C ASN A 34 -8.68 -7.67 48.32
N THR A 35 -7.36 -7.60 48.13
CA THR A 35 -6.38 -8.04 49.15
C THR A 35 -4.99 -7.50 48.84
N MET A 36 -4.74 -6.23 49.11
CA MET A 36 -3.39 -5.70 49.33
C MET A 36 -3.47 -4.61 50.40
N SER A 37 -3.44 -5.03 51.66
CA SER A 37 -3.11 -4.14 52.76
C SER A 37 -1.89 -4.69 53.51
N LYS A 38 -0.84 -3.86 53.48
CA LYS A 38 0.39 -3.87 54.30
C LYS A 38 1.60 -4.62 53.71
N GLN A 39 2.58 -3.79 53.32
CA GLN A 39 3.97 -4.06 52.94
C GLN A 39 4.24 -4.79 51.61
N LEU A 40 4.11 -4.05 50.51
CA LEU A 40 4.85 -4.31 49.27
C LEU A 40 5.56 -3.00 48.90
N MET A 41 6.90 -3.02 48.86
CA MET A 41 7.66 -1.96 48.21
C MET A 41 7.11 -1.82 46.79
N LYS A 42 6.53 -0.66 46.46
CA LYS A 42 5.97 -0.41 45.13
C LYS A 42 7.07 -0.63 44.10
N LYS A 43 6.90 -1.61 43.22
CA LYS A 43 7.78 -1.76 42.06
C LYS A 43 7.84 -0.44 41.29
N PRO A 44 9.02 -0.02 40.79
CA PRO A 44 9.11 1.17 39.96
C PRO A 44 8.23 0.99 38.71
N LEU A 45 7.41 2.00 38.42
CA LEU A 45 6.59 2.04 37.20
C LEU A 45 7.42 2.70 36.10
N PHE A 46 7.50 2.06 34.94
CA PHE A 46 8.18 2.60 33.76
C PHE A 46 7.17 3.12 32.76
N PHE A 47 7.46 4.28 32.16
CA PHE A 47 6.59 4.95 31.22
C PHE A 47 7.24 5.07 29.84
N ALA A 48 6.46 4.86 28.78
CA ALA A 48 6.88 5.07 27.39
C ALA A 48 6.79 6.55 26.99
N HIS A 49 5.80 7.25 27.54
CA HIS A 49 5.42 8.60 27.15
C HIS A 49 5.01 9.45 28.37
N SER A 50 5.04 10.77 28.20
CA SER A 50 4.51 11.72 29.17
C SER A 50 2.98 11.59 29.32
N GLU A 51 2.41 12.29 30.29
CA GLU A 51 0.96 12.34 30.49
C GLU A 51 0.22 12.88 29.26
N ASN A 52 -0.91 12.25 28.94
CA ASN A 52 -1.84 12.79 27.96
C ASN A 52 -2.67 13.96 28.54
N LYS A 53 -3.55 14.56 27.72
CA LYS A 53 -4.42 15.68 28.14
C LYS A 53 -5.35 15.36 29.32
N LYS A 54 -5.53 14.07 29.67
CA LYS A 54 -6.34 13.59 30.80
C LYS A 54 -5.49 13.25 32.04
N GLY A 55 -4.19 13.57 32.04
CA GLY A 55 -3.27 13.26 33.15
C GLY A 55 -2.90 11.77 33.26
N LYS A 56 -3.20 10.95 32.25
CA LYS A 56 -2.85 9.52 32.26
C LYS A 56 -1.47 9.33 31.63
N LYS A 57 -0.54 8.67 32.33
CA LYS A 57 0.75 8.22 31.76
C LYS A 57 0.59 6.93 30.96
N HIS A 58 1.46 6.73 29.97
CA HIS A 58 1.50 5.50 29.16
C HIS A 58 2.54 4.54 29.75
N LEU A 59 2.10 3.42 30.34
CA LEU A 59 3.03 2.40 30.84
C LEU A 59 3.86 1.82 29.70
N LEU A 60 5.15 1.60 29.95
CA LEU A 60 6.07 1.11 28.93
C LEU A 60 5.73 -0.31 28.50
N SER A 61 5.45 -1.21 29.45
CA SER A 61 4.99 -2.57 29.14
C SER A 61 3.68 -2.62 28.35
N GLU A 62 2.72 -1.75 28.66
CA GLU A 62 1.47 -1.63 27.88
C GLU A 62 1.75 -1.17 26.44
N HIS A 63 2.58 -0.13 26.28
CA HIS A 63 2.96 0.38 24.96
C HIS A 63 3.65 -0.69 24.10
N LEU A 64 4.65 -1.37 24.66
CA LEU A 64 5.39 -2.44 23.98
C LEU A 64 4.47 -3.59 23.58
N TYR A 65 3.55 -3.98 24.47
CA TYR A 65 2.58 -5.03 24.20
C TYR A 65 1.60 -4.65 23.08
N ASP A 66 1.01 -3.44 23.14
CA ASP A 66 0.09 -2.94 22.12
C ASP A 66 0.79 -2.82 20.76
N THR A 67 2.00 -2.23 20.71
CA THR A 67 2.81 -2.13 19.50
C THR A 67 3.14 -3.51 18.93
N ALA A 68 3.49 -4.48 19.78
CA ALA A 68 3.74 -5.84 19.34
C ALA A 68 2.50 -6.53 18.75
N CYS A 69 1.33 -6.33 19.35
CA CYS A 69 0.07 -6.89 18.85
C CYS A 69 -0.34 -6.28 17.50
N TYR A 70 -0.19 -4.96 17.33
CA TYR A 70 -0.44 -4.32 16.03
C TYR A 70 0.54 -4.82 14.97
N ALA A 71 1.84 -4.81 15.26
CA ALA A 71 2.86 -5.26 14.33
C ALA A 71 2.62 -6.72 13.90
N GLU A 72 2.32 -7.61 14.85
CA GLU A 72 1.96 -9.01 14.57
C GLU A 72 0.76 -9.12 13.62
N SER A 73 -0.29 -8.32 13.85
CA SER A 73 -1.52 -8.35 13.06
C SER A 73 -1.35 -7.95 11.59
N PHE A 74 -0.26 -7.25 11.25
CA PHE A 74 0.05 -6.80 9.90
C PHE A 74 0.61 -7.89 8.99
N SER A 75 0.85 -9.10 9.50
CA SER A 75 1.22 -10.25 8.69
C SER A 75 0.40 -11.48 9.03
N ASP A 76 -0.13 -12.16 8.00
CA ASP A 76 -0.75 -13.49 8.18
C ASP A 76 0.28 -14.63 8.05
N ASN A 77 1.51 -14.31 7.65
CA ASN A 77 2.57 -15.30 7.60
C ASN A 77 3.07 -15.52 9.02
N SER A 78 2.94 -16.75 9.54
CA SER A 78 3.27 -17.07 10.93
C SER A 78 4.72 -16.80 11.32
N LEU A 79 5.66 -16.93 10.37
CA LEU A 79 7.06 -16.58 10.61
C LEU A 79 7.22 -15.05 10.72
N PHE A 80 6.64 -14.31 9.78
CA PHE A 80 6.74 -12.85 9.76
C PHE A 80 6.02 -12.24 10.96
N ALA A 81 4.84 -12.74 11.31
CA ALA A 81 4.08 -12.30 12.48
C ALA A 81 4.92 -12.36 13.77
N LYS A 82 5.67 -13.46 13.99
CA LYS A 82 6.59 -13.60 15.14
C LYS A 82 7.74 -12.57 15.10
N LEU A 83 8.33 -12.34 13.93
CA LEU A 83 9.39 -11.34 13.75
C LEU A 83 8.87 -9.92 14.01
N PHE A 84 7.67 -9.61 13.52
CA PHE A 84 7.00 -8.32 13.66
C PHE A 84 6.63 -8.07 15.13
N ARG A 85 6.05 -9.07 15.80
CA ARG A 85 5.78 -9.04 17.25
C ARG A 85 7.05 -8.76 18.05
N THR A 86 8.12 -9.48 17.72
CA THR A 86 9.42 -9.34 18.41
C THR A 86 9.98 -7.92 18.23
N SER A 87 9.87 -7.33 17.04
CA SER A 87 10.29 -5.94 16.85
C SER A 87 9.48 -4.95 17.70
N GLY A 88 8.17 -5.14 17.82
CA GLY A 88 7.32 -4.27 18.64
C GLY A 88 7.63 -4.35 20.13
N LEU A 89 7.95 -5.54 20.64
CA LEU A 89 8.33 -5.73 22.05
C LEU A 89 9.69 -5.10 22.40
N LEU A 90 10.61 -5.03 21.44
CA LEU A 90 11.99 -4.61 21.68
C LEU A 90 12.26 -3.14 21.34
N HIS A 91 11.47 -2.51 20.47
CA HIS A 91 11.86 -1.24 19.83
C HIS A 91 12.23 -0.13 20.82
N ASP A 92 11.51 -0.08 21.94
CA ASP A 92 11.64 0.94 22.98
C ASP A 92 12.30 0.44 24.25
N LEU A 93 13.05 -0.67 24.20
CA LEU A 93 13.78 -1.24 25.34
C LEU A 93 14.64 -0.19 26.07
N GLY A 94 15.22 0.76 25.33
CA GLY A 94 16.03 1.84 25.90
C GLY A 94 15.24 2.76 26.83
N LYS A 95 13.91 2.77 26.81
CA LYS A 95 13.11 3.59 27.74
C LYS A 95 13.13 3.06 29.17
N TYR A 96 13.64 1.84 29.41
CA TYR A 96 13.91 1.33 30.77
C TYR A 96 15.16 1.95 31.43
N GLN A 97 15.92 2.79 30.71
CA GLN A 97 17.00 3.59 31.31
C GLN A 97 16.45 4.52 32.41
N ILE A 98 17.15 4.58 33.55
CA ILE A 98 16.79 5.50 34.64
C ILE A 98 16.80 6.96 34.18
N ASP A 99 17.78 7.33 33.35
CA ASP A 99 17.92 8.67 32.80
C ASP A 99 16.75 9.02 31.87
N PHE A 100 16.19 8.03 31.17
CA PHE A 100 15.02 8.23 30.32
C PHE A 100 13.77 8.48 31.17
N GLN A 101 13.58 7.73 32.25
CA GLN A 101 12.47 7.97 33.18
C GLN A 101 12.57 9.34 33.85
N HIS A 102 13.77 9.75 34.28
CA HIS A 102 13.99 11.11 34.78
C HIS A 102 13.75 12.19 33.73
N TYR A 103 14.13 11.94 32.47
CA TYR A 103 13.83 12.83 31.35
C TYR A 103 12.33 13.02 31.14
N LEU A 104 11.52 11.95 31.22
CA LEU A 104 10.06 12.05 31.13
C LEU A 104 9.43 12.85 32.29
N GLU A 105 10.00 12.77 33.49
CA GLU A 105 9.49 13.46 34.68
C GLU A 105 9.88 14.94 34.73
N ARG A 106 11.15 15.23 34.47
CA ARG A 106 11.74 16.57 34.66
C ARG A 106 11.66 17.43 33.40
N GLY A 107 11.36 16.81 32.26
CA GLY A 107 11.47 17.44 30.96
C GLY A 107 12.93 17.62 30.52
N GLY A 108 13.12 17.96 29.24
CA GLY A 108 14.43 18.16 28.65
C GLY A 108 14.34 18.34 27.15
N LYS A 109 15.48 18.60 26.50
CA LYS A 109 15.56 18.68 25.04
C LYS A 109 15.23 17.31 24.44
N LYS A 110 14.30 17.25 23.47
CA LYS A 110 13.98 16.02 22.74
C LYS A 110 15.27 15.37 22.21
N GLY A 111 15.46 14.08 22.53
CA GLY A 111 16.62 13.30 22.13
C GLY A 111 17.86 13.45 23.03
N SER A 112 17.75 14.13 24.19
CA SER A 112 18.86 14.24 25.14
C SER A 112 19.27 12.92 25.79
N VAL A 113 18.36 11.94 25.81
CA VAL A 113 18.62 10.57 26.28
C VAL A 113 18.39 9.59 25.11
N PRO A 114 19.46 9.12 24.44
CA PRO A 114 19.35 8.16 23.36
C PRO A 114 18.76 6.82 23.84
N HIS A 115 17.65 6.39 23.24
CA HIS A 115 16.97 5.14 23.57
C HIS A 115 16.74 4.23 22.36
N ALA A 116 16.61 4.81 21.17
CA ALA A 116 16.20 4.10 19.94
C ALA A 116 17.09 2.90 19.58
N ALA A 117 18.40 3.00 19.80
CA ALA A 117 19.35 1.96 19.42
C ALA A 117 19.42 0.78 20.41
N TRP A 118 18.84 0.89 21.61
CA TRP A 118 18.97 -0.16 22.65
C TRP A 118 18.30 -1.47 22.26
N GLY A 119 17.06 -1.39 21.74
CA GLY A 119 16.37 -2.55 21.19
C GLY A 119 17.08 -3.15 19.97
N ALA A 120 17.64 -2.28 19.11
CA ALA A 120 18.42 -2.71 17.96
C ALA A 120 19.72 -3.41 18.36
N GLY A 121 20.40 -2.91 19.39
CA GLY A 121 21.60 -3.51 19.98
C GLY A 121 21.32 -4.88 20.58
N TYR A 122 20.23 -5.02 21.33
CA TYR A 122 19.76 -6.33 21.82
C TYR A 122 19.54 -7.30 20.65
N ALA A 123 18.75 -6.88 19.66
CA ALA A 123 18.46 -7.71 18.49
C ALA A 123 19.74 -8.12 17.74
N ARG A 124 20.73 -7.23 17.65
CA ARG A 124 22.03 -7.48 17.01
C ARG A 124 22.85 -8.55 17.73
N ILE A 125 22.95 -8.48 19.05
CA ILE A 125 23.69 -9.46 19.87
C ILE A 125 23.08 -10.86 19.72
N HIS A 126 21.76 -10.93 19.62
CA HIS A 126 20.99 -12.15 19.41
C HIS A 126 20.86 -12.56 17.93
N GLN A 127 21.65 -11.96 17.02
CA GLN A 127 21.70 -12.28 15.59
C GLN A 127 20.40 -12.05 14.81
N MET A 128 19.45 -11.30 15.38
CA MET A 128 18.20 -10.88 14.76
C MET A 128 18.40 -9.60 13.93
N ASN A 129 19.23 -9.67 12.89
CA ASN A 129 19.70 -8.47 12.18
C ASN A 129 18.56 -7.69 11.50
N GLU A 130 17.57 -8.36 10.94
CA GLU A 130 16.43 -7.73 10.27
C GLU A 130 15.61 -6.89 11.25
N ILE A 131 15.35 -7.45 12.43
CA ILE A 131 14.69 -6.75 13.54
C ILE A 131 15.56 -5.59 14.01
N SER A 132 16.87 -5.80 14.13
CA SER A 132 17.82 -4.76 14.52
C SER A 132 17.78 -3.56 13.55
N PHE A 133 17.81 -3.78 12.23
CA PHE A 133 17.67 -2.72 11.23
C PHE A 133 16.33 -1.97 11.34
N ALA A 134 15.22 -2.70 11.50
CA ALA A 134 13.90 -2.10 11.60
C ALA A 134 13.75 -1.24 12.88
N ILE A 135 14.25 -1.74 14.02
CA ILE A 135 14.26 -0.98 15.27
C ILE A 135 15.18 0.23 15.14
N ASP A 136 16.40 0.08 14.65
CA ASP A 136 17.34 1.22 14.59
C ASP A 136 16.78 2.41 13.80
N GLY A 137 16.00 2.12 12.75
CA GLY A 137 15.38 3.15 11.92
C GLY A 137 14.08 3.76 12.43
N HIS A 138 13.40 3.21 13.45
CA HIS A 138 11.98 3.50 13.72
C HIS A 138 11.68 4.99 14.02
N HIS A 139 12.67 5.77 14.46
CA HIS A 139 12.54 7.22 14.64
C HIS A 139 13.21 8.06 13.54
N ASN A 140 14.40 7.67 13.08
CA ASN A 140 15.24 8.49 12.20
C ASN A 140 15.11 8.13 10.71
N GLY A 141 14.44 7.02 10.41
CA GLY A 141 14.36 6.42 9.09
C GLY A 141 15.29 5.24 8.91
N LEU A 142 14.96 4.37 7.95
CA LEU A 142 15.66 3.12 7.73
C LEU A 142 17.15 3.37 7.43
N PRO A 143 18.08 2.85 8.24
CA PRO A 143 19.50 3.12 8.11
C PRO A 143 20.12 2.31 6.97
N ASN A 144 21.21 2.83 6.41
CA ASN A 144 22.11 1.99 5.62
C ASN A 144 22.98 1.12 6.55
N GLN A 145 23.70 0.16 5.99
CA GLN A 145 24.51 -0.78 6.78
C GLN A 145 25.56 -0.10 7.66
N ALA A 146 26.22 0.96 7.17
CA ALA A 146 27.27 1.64 7.93
C ALA A 146 26.70 2.40 9.15
N THR A 147 25.56 3.06 8.96
CA THR A 147 24.83 3.77 10.04
C THR A 147 24.38 2.77 11.10
N TRP A 148 23.71 1.70 10.67
CA TRP A 148 23.28 0.62 11.58
C TRP A 148 24.44 -0.02 12.36
N GLN A 149 25.59 -0.22 11.72
CA GLN A 149 26.78 -0.72 12.40
C GLN A 149 27.31 0.29 13.41
N SER A 150 27.37 1.57 13.07
CA SER A 150 27.78 2.63 13.99
C SER A 150 26.89 2.66 15.23
N ASP A 151 25.58 2.54 15.05
CA ASP A 151 24.59 2.66 16.13
C ASP A 151 24.54 1.38 17.00
N THR A 152 24.79 0.19 16.43
CA THR A 152 24.64 -1.09 17.14
C THR A 152 25.95 -1.76 17.59
N ASN A 153 27.11 -1.44 17.00
CA ASN A 153 28.39 -2.01 17.40
C ASN A 153 28.77 -1.74 18.87
N PRO A 154 28.51 -0.55 19.45
CA PRO A 154 28.79 -0.30 20.87
C PRO A 154 28.14 -1.33 21.80
N PHE A 155 26.91 -1.76 21.49
CA PHE A 155 26.23 -2.82 22.25
C PHE A 155 26.92 -4.17 22.10
N LYS A 156 27.36 -4.51 20.88
CA LYS A 156 28.09 -5.76 20.60
C LYS A 156 29.45 -5.82 21.31
N HIS A 157 30.10 -4.68 21.49
CA HIS A 157 31.41 -4.56 22.14
C HIS A 157 31.31 -4.35 23.67
N ASN A 158 30.09 -4.29 24.22
CA ASN A 158 29.82 -3.97 25.63
C ASN A 158 30.30 -2.56 26.05
N ASP A 159 30.26 -1.59 25.12
CA ASP A 159 30.63 -0.19 25.39
C ASP A 159 29.48 0.62 26.02
N VAL A 160 28.24 0.10 25.97
CA VAL A 160 27.05 0.80 26.50
C VAL A 160 26.84 0.49 27.97
N ILE A 161 26.98 1.51 28.80
CA ILE A 161 26.79 1.45 30.26
C ILE A 161 25.32 1.19 30.58
N ASN A 162 25.06 0.42 31.64
CA ASN A 162 23.72 0.07 32.13
C ASN A 162 22.85 -0.75 31.15
N PHE A 163 23.45 -1.30 30.09
CA PHE A 163 22.70 -2.04 29.07
C PHE A 163 22.04 -3.31 29.64
N LYS A 164 22.79 -4.05 30.46
CA LYS A 164 22.30 -5.28 31.09
C LYS A 164 21.18 -4.99 32.09
N GLU A 165 21.35 -3.94 32.89
CA GLU A 165 20.39 -3.49 33.90
C GLU A 165 19.04 -3.11 33.26
N ALA A 166 19.07 -2.43 32.10
CA ALA A 166 17.84 -2.14 31.36
C ALA A 166 17.18 -3.41 30.80
N ILE A 167 17.96 -4.39 30.34
CA ILE A 167 17.44 -5.69 29.89
C ILE A 167 16.78 -6.44 31.06
N ASP A 168 17.46 -6.51 32.21
CA ASP A 168 16.94 -7.19 33.40
C ASP A 168 15.63 -6.54 33.86
N THR A 169 15.58 -5.20 33.84
CA THR A 169 14.37 -4.42 34.14
C THR A 169 13.24 -4.69 33.13
N PHE A 170 13.57 -4.69 31.83
CA PHE A 170 12.63 -5.04 30.76
C PHE A 170 12.03 -6.44 30.97
N ILE A 171 12.87 -7.44 31.27
CA ILE A 171 12.41 -8.82 31.53
C ILE A 171 11.52 -8.85 32.77
N GLU A 172 11.91 -8.13 33.84
CA GLU A 172 11.11 -8.10 35.07
C GLU A 172 9.74 -7.46 34.86
N ASP A 173 9.64 -6.35 34.11
CA ASP A 173 8.39 -5.62 33.88
C ASP A 173 7.48 -6.35 32.89
N THR A 174 8.04 -6.84 31.77
CA THR A 174 7.26 -7.49 30.71
C THR A 174 6.97 -8.97 30.95
N LYS A 175 7.77 -9.64 31.80
CA LYS A 175 7.77 -11.11 32.01
C LYS A 175 8.12 -11.91 30.76
N ILE A 176 8.87 -11.32 29.82
CA ILE A 176 9.29 -11.96 28.58
C ILE A 176 10.77 -12.29 28.66
N GLU A 177 11.10 -13.56 28.91
CA GLU A 177 12.48 -13.99 29.20
C GLU A 177 13.31 -14.30 27.95
N THR A 178 12.72 -14.65 26.81
CA THR A 178 13.48 -14.99 25.59
C THR A 178 12.78 -14.61 24.28
N PHE A 179 13.59 -14.11 23.34
CA PHE A 179 13.21 -13.91 21.94
C PHE A 179 14.06 -14.83 21.06
N GLN A 180 13.45 -15.86 20.50
CA GLN A 180 14.07 -16.73 19.51
C GLN A 180 13.16 -16.90 18.29
N PRO A 181 12.84 -15.81 17.57
CA PRO A 181 12.16 -15.98 16.30
C PRO A 181 13.09 -16.70 15.33
N GLU A 182 12.53 -17.58 14.52
CA GLU A 182 13.27 -18.21 13.43
C GLU A 182 13.80 -17.14 12.47
N PRO A 183 15.08 -17.22 12.03
CA PRO A 183 15.64 -16.24 11.13
C PRO A 183 14.99 -16.33 9.74
N LEU A 184 14.99 -15.21 9.01
CA LEU A 184 14.56 -15.21 7.62
C LEU A 184 15.55 -16.04 6.78
N ASN A 185 15.07 -17.10 6.12
CA ASN A 185 15.91 -18.01 5.34
C ASN A 185 16.10 -17.61 3.87
N SER A 186 15.98 -16.31 3.51
CA SER A 186 16.26 -15.87 2.14
C SER A 186 17.74 -15.57 1.96
N LYS A 187 18.34 -16.18 0.93
CA LYS A 187 19.72 -15.91 0.50
C LYS A 187 19.83 -14.71 -0.43
N ASP A 188 18.71 -14.23 -0.98
CA ASP A 188 18.68 -13.08 -1.86
C ASP A 188 18.73 -11.79 -1.03
N LYS A 189 19.77 -10.99 -1.27
CA LYS A 189 20.01 -9.75 -0.52
C LYS A 189 18.90 -8.72 -0.71
N LEU A 190 18.29 -8.64 -1.90
CA LEU A 190 17.26 -7.66 -2.22
C LEU A 190 15.89 -8.11 -1.69
N GLU A 191 15.60 -9.40 -1.68
CA GLU A 191 14.40 -9.93 -1.00
C GLU A 191 14.49 -9.69 0.51
N ARG A 192 15.67 -9.92 1.11
CA ARG A 192 15.93 -9.63 2.52
C ARG A 192 15.81 -8.14 2.84
N GLU A 193 16.32 -7.28 1.97
CA GLU A 193 16.20 -5.83 2.10
C GLU A 193 14.74 -5.37 2.07
N LEU A 194 13.94 -5.90 1.15
CA LEU A 194 12.50 -5.62 1.11
C LEU A 194 11.79 -6.15 2.36
N PHE A 195 12.18 -7.32 2.87
CA PHE A 195 11.63 -7.84 4.13
C PHE A 195 11.91 -6.88 5.30
N ILE A 196 13.12 -6.34 5.39
CA ILE A 196 13.46 -5.31 6.40
C ILE A 196 12.56 -4.09 6.24
N ARG A 197 12.31 -3.61 5.02
CA ARG A 197 11.36 -2.49 4.77
C ARG A 197 9.94 -2.83 5.19
N TYR A 198 9.48 -4.06 4.94
CA TYR A 198 8.15 -4.52 5.34
C TYR A 198 8.02 -4.55 6.87
N LEU A 199 9.02 -5.12 7.57
CA LEU A 199 9.10 -5.14 9.02
C LEU A 199 9.16 -3.71 9.61
N PHE A 200 10.02 -2.86 9.06
CA PHE A 200 10.15 -1.46 9.45
C PHE A 200 8.84 -0.68 9.30
N SER A 201 8.13 -0.89 8.19
CA SER A 201 6.80 -0.30 7.97
C SER A 201 5.79 -0.73 9.02
N ALA A 202 5.73 -2.04 9.31
CA ALA A 202 4.82 -2.60 10.30
C ALA A 202 5.14 -2.09 11.71
N LEU A 203 6.41 -2.08 12.11
CA LEU A 203 6.85 -1.57 13.41
C LEU A 203 6.50 -0.08 13.56
N THR A 204 6.85 0.74 12.56
CA THR A 204 6.60 2.17 12.60
C THR A 204 5.10 2.46 12.71
N ASP A 205 4.27 1.78 11.90
CA ASP A 205 2.82 2.02 11.96
C ASP A 205 2.23 1.56 13.30
N ALA A 206 2.69 0.44 13.84
CA ALA A 206 2.26 -0.08 15.13
C ALA A 206 2.59 0.85 16.30
N ASP A 207 3.81 1.40 16.32
CA ASP A 207 4.24 2.38 17.33
C ASP A 207 3.35 3.64 17.27
N TRP A 208 3.11 4.15 16.06
CA TRP A 208 2.25 5.31 15.85
C TRP A 208 0.81 5.05 16.30
N LEU A 209 0.24 3.88 16.01
CA LEU A 209 -1.12 3.51 16.43
C LEU A 209 -1.24 3.36 17.95
N SER A 210 -0.24 2.75 18.61
CA SER A 210 -0.18 2.63 20.07
C SER A 210 -0.09 4.02 20.74
N THR A 211 0.77 4.89 20.19
CA THR A 211 0.93 6.27 20.66
C THR A 211 -0.33 7.11 20.41
N GLU A 212 -0.95 6.99 19.22
CA GLU A 212 -2.19 7.70 18.87
C GLU A 212 -3.34 7.29 19.78
N LYS A 213 -3.53 5.99 20.05
CA LYS A 213 -4.53 5.49 20.99
C LYS A 213 -4.38 6.14 22.37
N HIS A 214 -3.14 6.33 22.84
CA HIS A 214 -2.89 6.94 24.14
C HIS A 214 -3.17 8.46 24.18
N PHE A 215 -2.73 9.20 23.18
CA PHE A 215 -2.80 10.68 23.17
C PHE A 215 -4.06 11.24 22.51
N GLU A 216 -4.60 10.55 21.53
CA GLU A 216 -5.68 10.96 20.63
C GLU A 216 -6.68 9.81 20.41
N GLN A 217 -7.20 9.21 21.49
CA GLN A 217 -8.15 8.09 21.42
C GLN A 217 -9.31 8.33 20.44
N ASP A 218 -9.88 9.54 20.40
CA ASP A 218 -10.97 9.88 19.48
C ASP A 218 -10.54 9.77 18.00
N LYS A 219 -9.28 10.10 17.69
CA LYS A 219 -8.68 9.94 16.35
C LYS A 219 -8.45 8.47 16.01
N PHE A 220 -7.97 7.69 16.98
CA PHE A 220 -7.77 6.26 16.82
C PHE A 220 -9.09 5.53 16.53
N ASP A 221 -10.15 5.85 17.29
CA ASP A 221 -11.45 5.18 17.21
C ASP A 221 -12.19 5.43 15.87
N VAL A 222 -11.87 6.52 15.17
CA VAL A 222 -12.49 6.85 13.87
C VAL A 222 -11.75 6.25 12.67
N ARG A 223 -10.55 5.68 12.86
CA ARG A 223 -9.81 5.03 11.76
C ARG A 223 -10.64 3.92 11.12
N ILE A 224 -10.61 3.86 9.79
CA ILE A 224 -11.30 2.82 9.03
C ILE A 224 -10.47 1.55 9.09
N ASN A 225 -11.05 0.48 9.64
CA ASN A 225 -10.54 -0.88 9.53
C ASN A 225 -11.57 -1.76 8.81
N GLN A 226 -11.85 -1.41 7.55
CA GLN A 226 -12.80 -2.14 6.73
C GLN A 226 -12.08 -3.19 5.88
N LYS A 227 -12.50 -4.44 6.05
CA LYS A 227 -12.09 -5.54 5.16
C LYS A 227 -12.72 -5.35 3.78
N LEU A 228 -12.03 -5.78 2.73
CA LEU A 228 -12.55 -5.78 1.37
C LEU A 228 -13.84 -6.64 1.29
N PRO A 229 -15.02 -6.05 1.06
CA PRO A 229 -16.28 -6.78 0.98
C PRO A 229 -16.43 -7.42 -0.43
N ILE A 230 -15.54 -8.36 -0.74
CA ILE A 230 -15.30 -8.85 -2.11
C ILE A 230 -16.58 -9.32 -2.80
N ASP A 231 -17.44 -10.05 -2.09
CA ASP A 231 -18.68 -10.58 -2.67
C ASP A 231 -19.68 -9.49 -3.07
N ASP A 232 -19.90 -8.50 -2.21
CA ASP A 232 -20.77 -7.34 -2.50
C ASP A 232 -20.23 -6.53 -3.68
N LEU A 233 -18.92 -6.29 -3.71
CA LEU A 233 -18.27 -5.54 -4.79
C LEU A 233 -18.38 -6.25 -6.15
N ILE A 234 -18.20 -7.58 -6.16
CA ILE A 234 -18.39 -8.37 -7.39
C ILE A 234 -19.84 -8.23 -7.88
N LEU A 235 -20.82 -8.36 -6.98
CA LEU A 235 -22.25 -8.25 -7.33
C LEU A 235 -22.61 -6.87 -7.89
N LYS A 236 -22.19 -5.79 -7.21
CA LYS A 236 -22.41 -4.41 -7.66
C LYS A 236 -21.83 -4.18 -9.06
N LEU A 237 -20.60 -4.62 -9.29
CA LEU A 237 -19.91 -4.43 -10.55
C LEU A 237 -20.50 -5.28 -11.68
N GLU A 238 -20.84 -6.54 -11.41
CA GLU A 238 -21.52 -7.41 -12.39
C GLU A 238 -22.89 -6.85 -12.79
N LYS A 239 -23.67 -6.35 -11.82
CA LYS A 239 -24.94 -5.66 -12.08
C LYS A 239 -24.74 -4.45 -13.00
N HIS A 240 -23.80 -3.57 -12.67
CA HIS A 240 -23.50 -2.40 -13.50
C HIS A 240 -23.08 -2.78 -14.93
N LEU A 241 -22.30 -3.86 -15.09
CA LEU A 241 -21.88 -4.35 -16.40
C LEU A 241 -23.02 -4.97 -17.22
N LEU A 242 -24.03 -5.55 -16.57
CA LEU A 242 -25.21 -6.12 -17.22
C LEU A 242 -26.13 -5.04 -17.82
N GLU A 243 -26.18 -3.86 -17.21
CA GLU A 243 -26.96 -2.70 -17.64
C GLU A 243 -26.35 -1.99 -18.84
N LYS A 244 -25.08 -2.26 -19.19
CA LYS A 244 -24.42 -1.65 -20.35
C LYS A 244 -25.00 -2.18 -21.68
N PRO A 245 -25.02 -1.34 -22.74
CA PRO A 245 -25.52 -1.75 -24.05
C PRO A 245 -24.81 -2.98 -24.59
N LYS A 246 -25.59 -3.93 -25.11
CA LYS A 246 -25.08 -5.19 -25.70
C LYS A 246 -25.05 -5.16 -27.23
N SER A 247 -25.77 -4.22 -27.84
CA SER A 247 -25.83 -4.03 -29.29
C SER A 247 -24.58 -3.33 -29.82
N GLY A 248 -24.25 -3.58 -31.09
CA GLY A 248 -23.05 -3.06 -31.74
C GLY A 248 -21.83 -3.98 -31.62
N GLU A 249 -21.01 -4.01 -32.66
CA GLU A 249 -19.87 -4.92 -32.77
C GLU A 249 -18.84 -4.72 -31.65
N ILE A 250 -18.59 -3.46 -31.28
CA ILE A 250 -17.66 -3.10 -30.19
C ILE A 250 -18.14 -3.65 -28.84
N ASN A 251 -19.44 -3.61 -28.56
CA ASN A 251 -19.98 -4.11 -27.30
C ASN A 251 -19.95 -5.65 -27.26
N LYS A 252 -20.16 -6.32 -28.39
CA LYS A 252 -19.94 -7.77 -28.51
C LYS A 252 -18.47 -8.12 -28.22
N LEU A 253 -17.52 -7.40 -28.82
CA LEU A 253 -16.09 -7.58 -28.56
C LEU A 253 -15.75 -7.37 -27.08
N ARG A 254 -16.18 -6.25 -26.47
CA ARG A 254 -16.01 -5.98 -25.03
C ARG A 254 -16.49 -7.14 -24.16
N ASN A 255 -17.66 -7.71 -24.47
CA ASN A 255 -18.23 -8.81 -23.70
C ASN A 255 -17.47 -10.13 -23.89
N LEU A 256 -17.03 -10.44 -25.12
CA LEU A 256 -16.20 -11.60 -25.43
C LEU A 256 -14.83 -11.51 -24.73
N THR A 257 -14.16 -10.37 -24.88
CA THR A 257 -12.90 -10.06 -24.21
C THR A 257 -13.03 -10.19 -22.69
N ARG A 258 -14.09 -9.63 -22.09
CA ARG A 258 -14.33 -9.76 -20.65
C ARG A 258 -14.49 -11.22 -20.23
N LYS A 259 -15.24 -12.04 -20.97
CA LYS A 259 -15.37 -13.47 -20.66
C LYS A 259 -14.01 -14.18 -20.69
N GLN A 260 -13.14 -13.86 -21.64
CA GLN A 260 -11.80 -14.42 -21.73
C GLN A 260 -10.94 -14.04 -20.51
N ILE A 261 -10.95 -12.77 -20.12
CA ILE A 261 -10.25 -12.26 -18.93
C ILE A 261 -10.70 -13.02 -17.68
N LEU A 262 -12.01 -13.13 -17.46
CA LEU A 262 -12.55 -13.72 -16.24
C LEU A 262 -12.31 -15.23 -16.11
N LYS A 263 -12.11 -15.96 -17.21
CA LYS A 263 -11.69 -17.38 -17.16
C LYS A 263 -10.35 -17.58 -16.47
N LYS A 264 -9.48 -16.57 -16.49
CA LYS A 264 -8.16 -16.58 -15.84
C LYS A 264 -8.16 -15.93 -14.45
N ALA A 265 -9.31 -15.48 -13.94
CA ALA A 265 -9.37 -14.86 -12.61
C ALA A 265 -9.02 -15.83 -11.48
N THR A 266 -9.23 -17.13 -11.65
CA THR A 266 -8.97 -18.15 -10.61
C THR A 266 -7.54 -18.69 -10.63
N MET A 267 -6.65 -18.14 -11.45
CA MET A 267 -5.24 -18.52 -11.47
C MET A 267 -4.55 -18.18 -10.12
N PRO A 268 -3.45 -18.85 -9.77
CA PRO A 268 -2.73 -18.60 -8.52
C PRO A 268 -2.11 -17.20 -8.48
N ILE A 269 -1.59 -16.79 -7.32
CA ILE A 269 -0.85 -15.52 -7.18
C ILE A 269 0.27 -15.44 -8.22
N GLY A 270 0.34 -14.32 -8.94
CA GLY A 270 1.22 -14.20 -10.11
C GLY A 270 1.28 -12.81 -10.71
N ILE A 271 2.04 -12.70 -11.81
CA ILE A 271 2.16 -11.48 -12.60
C ILE A 271 1.46 -11.68 -13.94
N TYR A 272 0.55 -10.78 -14.26
CA TYR A 272 -0.37 -10.88 -15.38
C TYR A 272 -0.31 -9.63 -16.26
N SER A 273 -0.67 -9.78 -17.54
CA SER A 273 -0.85 -8.65 -18.45
C SER A 273 -2.25 -8.61 -19.06
N LEU A 274 -2.76 -7.40 -19.22
CA LEU A 274 -3.97 -7.09 -19.96
C LEU A 274 -3.65 -6.07 -21.05
N THR A 275 -3.24 -6.59 -22.19
CA THR A 275 -3.01 -5.82 -23.41
C THR A 275 -4.33 -5.69 -24.17
N LEU A 276 -4.91 -4.49 -24.15
CA LEU A 276 -6.17 -4.21 -24.86
C LEU A 276 -6.11 -2.86 -25.59
N PRO A 277 -6.66 -2.79 -26.81
CA PRO A 277 -6.96 -1.53 -27.46
C PRO A 277 -7.75 -0.58 -26.54
N THR A 278 -7.56 0.72 -26.77
CA THR A 278 -8.36 1.74 -26.10
C THR A 278 -9.85 1.51 -26.36
N CYS A 279 -10.69 1.94 -25.43
CA CYS A 279 -12.14 1.79 -25.51
C CYS A 279 -12.68 0.35 -25.43
N LEU A 280 -11.90 -0.70 -25.13
CA LEU A 280 -12.45 -2.05 -24.86
C LEU A 280 -12.83 -2.31 -23.40
N GLY A 281 -12.97 -1.27 -22.58
CA GLY A 281 -13.42 -1.39 -21.19
C GLY A 281 -12.39 -2.05 -20.27
N LYS A 282 -11.11 -1.65 -20.44
CA LYS A 282 -9.96 -2.14 -19.69
C LYS A 282 -10.18 -1.99 -18.17
N THR A 283 -10.53 -0.79 -17.71
CA THR A 283 -10.70 -0.43 -16.29
C THR A 283 -11.68 -1.34 -15.55
N LEU A 284 -12.93 -1.48 -16.02
CA LEU A 284 -13.92 -2.31 -15.32
C LEU A 284 -13.62 -3.81 -15.44
N SER A 285 -13.02 -4.24 -16.54
CA SER A 285 -12.69 -5.66 -16.75
C SER A 285 -11.47 -6.09 -15.93
N SER A 286 -10.44 -5.24 -15.82
CA SER A 286 -9.29 -5.44 -14.95
C SER A 286 -9.68 -5.44 -13.49
N PHE A 287 -10.56 -4.52 -13.08
CA PHE A 287 -11.03 -4.43 -11.70
C PHE A 287 -11.90 -5.63 -11.30
N LEU A 288 -12.83 -6.06 -12.17
CA LEU A 288 -13.62 -7.28 -11.92
C LEU A 288 -12.74 -8.54 -11.85
N TRP A 289 -11.73 -8.65 -12.71
CA TRP A 289 -10.74 -9.71 -12.62
C TRP A 289 -10.00 -9.66 -11.28
N ALA A 290 -9.56 -8.48 -10.85
CA ALA A 290 -8.84 -8.30 -9.60
C ALA A 290 -9.67 -8.72 -8.38
N LEU A 291 -10.97 -8.37 -8.34
CA LEU A 291 -11.88 -8.81 -7.29
C LEU A 291 -12.03 -10.33 -7.24
N LYS A 292 -12.29 -10.98 -8.40
CA LYS A 292 -12.42 -12.44 -8.46
C LYS A 292 -11.09 -13.15 -8.14
N HIS A 293 -9.97 -12.58 -8.55
CA HIS A 293 -8.63 -13.08 -8.24
C HIS A 293 -8.28 -12.95 -6.76
N ALA A 294 -8.63 -11.81 -6.16
CA ALA A 294 -8.49 -11.58 -4.72
C ALA A 294 -9.35 -12.57 -3.93
N LYS A 295 -10.60 -12.81 -4.35
CA LYS A 295 -11.47 -13.83 -3.75
C LYS A 295 -10.82 -15.21 -3.76
N LYS A 296 -10.32 -15.63 -4.92
CA LYS A 296 -9.75 -16.98 -5.09
C LYS A 296 -8.48 -17.18 -4.26
N ASN A 297 -7.65 -16.15 -4.17
CA ASN A 297 -6.32 -16.22 -3.55
C ASN A 297 -6.27 -15.62 -2.14
N ASN A 298 -7.43 -15.28 -1.55
CA ASN A 298 -7.56 -14.68 -0.22
C ASN A 298 -6.66 -13.42 -0.04
N LEU A 299 -6.70 -12.54 -1.04
CA LEU A 299 -5.99 -11.26 -1.01
C LEU A 299 -6.88 -10.21 -0.35
N LYS A 300 -6.26 -9.32 0.42
CA LYS A 300 -6.93 -8.39 1.34
C LYS A 300 -7.39 -7.10 0.69
N ARG A 301 -6.71 -6.66 -0.37
CA ARG A 301 -6.85 -5.31 -0.94
C ARG A 301 -6.63 -5.27 -2.45
N ILE A 302 -7.14 -4.21 -3.07
CA ILE A 302 -6.84 -3.86 -4.46
C ILE A 302 -6.18 -2.48 -4.50
N ILE A 303 -5.03 -2.38 -5.15
CA ILE A 303 -4.31 -1.11 -5.34
C ILE A 303 -4.25 -0.81 -6.84
N ILE A 304 -4.75 0.34 -7.25
CA ILE A 304 -4.72 0.81 -8.64
C ILE A 304 -3.67 1.91 -8.73
N VAL A 305 -2.67 1.71 -9.57
CA VAL A 305 -1.54 2.59 -9.78
C VAL A 305 -1.62 3.19 -11.18
N LEU A 306 -1.73 4.51 -11.26
CA LEU A 306 -1.92 5.26 -12.51
C LEU A 306 -0.80 6.31 -12.69
N PRO A 307 -0.32 6.57 -13.91
CA PRO A 307 0.78 7.50 -14.15
C PRO A 307 0.36 8.97 -14.13
N TYR A 308 -0.89 9.30 -14.46
CA TYR A 308 -1.36 10.68 -14.62
C TYR A 308 -2.53 10.98 -13.67
N ILE A 309 -2.45 12.12 -12.97
CA ILE A 309 -3.47 12.55 -11.98
C ILE A 309 -4.86 12.68 -12.61
N ASN A 310 -4.97 13.24 -13.82
CA ASN A 310 -6.28 13.39 -14.47
C ASN A 310 -7.01 12.05 -14.71
N ILE A 311 -6.27 10.94 -14.88
CA ILE A 311 -6.86 9.61 -15.07
C ILE A 311 -7.26 8.99 -13.72
N ILE A 312 -6.60 9.40 -12.64
CA ILE A 312 -6.91 8.99 -11.26
C ILE A 312 -8.31 9.45 -10.87
N ASP A 313 -8.56 10.76 -10.96
CA ASP A 313 -9.85 11.35 -10.58
C ASP A 313 -11.01 10.69 -11.35
N GLN A 314 -10.82 10.45 -12.65
CA GLN A 314 -11.81 9.77 -13.49
C GLN A 314 -12.03 8.31 -13.07
N THR A 315 -10.94 7.56 -12.85
CA THR A 315 -11.02 6.14 -12.48
C THR A 315 -11.69 5.97 -11.11
N ALA A 316 -11.29 6.80 -10.14
CA ALA A 316 -11.86 6.78 -8.81
C ALA A 316 -13.34 7.17 -8.83
N GLN A 317 -13.73 8.24 -9.55
CA GLN A 317 -15.13 8.64 -9.69
C GLN A 317 -16.01 7.51 -10.25
N ILE A 318 -15.56 6.84 -11.31
CA ILE A 318 -16.28 5.69 -11.89
C ILE A 318 -16.46 4.59 -10.85
N LEU A 319 -15.42 4.26 -10.08
CA LEU A 319 -15.51 3.22 -9.06
C LEU A 319 -16.42 3.63 -7.90
N LYS A 320 -16.39 4.90 -7.47
CA LYS A 320 -17.25 5.42 -6.39
C LYS A 320 -18.72 5.36 -6.75
N GLU A 321 -19.07 5.72 -7.98
CA GLU A 321 -20.44 5.63 -8.50
C GLU A 321 -20.99 4.21 -8.49
N ILE A 322 -20.14 3.21 -8.69
CA ILE A 322 -20.54 1.80 -8.77
C ILE A 322 -20.52 1.12 -7.39
N LEU A 323 -19.50 1.41 -6.58
CA LEU A 323 -19.16 0.61 -5.40
C LEU A 323 -19.53 1.29 -4.08
N GLY A 324 -19.56 2.62 -4.05
CA GLY A 324 -19.64 3.45 -2.85
C GLY A 324 -18.33 4.20 -2.58
N ASP A 325 -18.43 5.44 -2.08
CA ASP A 325 -17.28 6.30 -1.79
C ASP A 325 -16.51 5.86 -0.53
N ASP A 326 -17.17 5.16 0.38
CA ASP A 326 -16.64 4.69 1.65
C ASP A 326 -15.60 3.56 1.51
N LEU A 327 -15.49 2.93 0.35
CA LEU A 327 -14.55 1.82 0.09
C LEU A 327 -13.36 2.20 -0.79
N ILE A 328 -13.32 3.43 -1.32
CA ILE A 328 -12.23 3.92 -2.18
C ILE A 328 -11.42 5.05 -1.52
N LEU A 329 -10.10 4.83 -1.40
CA LEU A 329 -9.13 5.84 -1.00
C LEU A 329 -8.39 6.37 -2.23
N GLU A 330 -8.48 7.67 -2.50
CA GLU A 330 -7.64 8.36 -3.48
C GLU A 330 -6.44 8.98 -2.78
N HIS A 331 -5.23 8.68 -3.26
CA HIS A 331 -4.01 9.29 -2.71
C HIS A 331 -3.06 9.72 -3.84
N HIS A 332 -3.02 11.03 -4.10
CA HIS A 332 -2.11 11.68 -5.03
C HIS A 332 -1.76 13.10 -4.57
N SER A 333 -0.72 13.70 -5.14
CA SER A 333 -0.17 14.99 -4.70
C SER A 333 -1.11 16.20 -4.81
N SER A 334 -2.26 16.07 -5.48
CA SER A 334 -3.30 17.13 -5.53
C SER A 334 -4.37 16.95 -4.46
N TYR A 335 -4.41 15.80 -3.79
CA TYR A 335 -5.17 15.60 -2.56
C TYR A 335 -4.28 16.11 -1.42
N ASN A 336 -4.21 17.44 -1.29
CA ASN A 336 -3.37 18.10 -0.31
C ASN A 336 -3.84 17.73 1.12
N GLU A 337 -2.95 17.12 1.91
CA GLU A 337 -3.11 16.93 3.36
C GLU A 337 -3.38 18.27 4.10
N ASP A 338 -3.07 19.41 3.46
CA ASP A 338 -3.22 20.76 4.00
C ASP A 338 -4.50 21.51 3.58
N GLU A 339 -5.23 21.10 2.53
CA GLU A 339 -6.37 21.90 2.01
C GLU A 339 -7.65 21.83 2.86
N ILE A 340 -7.74 20.88 3.80
CA ILE A 340 -8.97 20.61 4.57
C ILE A 340 -8.95 21.30 5.94
N LYS A 341 -7.85 21.96 6.32
CA LYS A 341 -7.77 22.71 7.60
C LYS A 341 -8.65 23.96 7.65
N ASN A 342 -9.28 24.38 6.54
CA ASN A 342 -9.98 25.67 6.43
C ASN A 342 -11.37 25.60 5.80
N LYS A 343 -12.23 24.65 6.21
CA LYS A 343 -13.68 24.79 5.99
C LYS A 343 -14.46 24.52 7.27
N ASN A 344 -14.81 25.62 7.93
CA ASN A 344 -15.88 25.84 8.90
C ASN A 344 -15.92 24.89 10.11
N GLY A 345 -15.98 25.46 11.32
CA GLY A 345 -15.99 24.77 12.61
C GLY A 345 -17.19 23.87 12.92
N GLU A 346 -17.60 23.01 11.99
CA GLU A 346 -18.37 21.81 12.25
C GLU A 346 -17.42 20.67 12.67
N SER A 347 -17.95 19.69 13.41
CA SER A 347 -17.21 18.53 13.93
C SER A 347 -16.59 17.68 12.83
N LEU A 348 -15.44 18.11 12.32
CA LEU A 348 -14.63 17.47 11.27
C LEU A 348 -14.15 16.05 11.64
N ASN A 349 -14.15 15.70 12.92
CA ASN A 349 -13.49 14.49 13.43
C ASN A 349 -14.18 13.17 13.06
N THR A 350 -15.36 13.18 12.41
CA THR A 350 -16.07 11.94 12.02
C THR A 350 -16.43 11.86 10.53
N SER A 351 -16.08 12.86 9.72
CA SER A 351 -16.39 12.86 8.29
C SER A 351 -15.63 11.74 7.56
N LEU A 352 -16.22 11.21 6.48
CA LEU A 352 -15.54 10.22 5.64
C LEU A 352 -14.20 10.74 5.11
N GLU A 353 -14.13 12.03 4.81
CA GLU A 353 -12.91 12.72 4.37
C GLU A 353 -11.80 12.69 5.43
N TYR A 354 -12.13 12.96 6.69
CA TYR A 354 -11.16 12.85 7.78
C TYR A 354 -10.61 11.43 7.92
N LYS A 355 -11.48 10.41 7.83
CA LYS A 355 -11.07 9.01 7.90
C LYS A 355 -10.17 8.61 6.73
N LYS A 356 -10.43 9.12 5.53
CA LYS A 356 -9.57 8.92 4.34
C LYS A 356 -8.20 9.59 4.52
N ASN A 357 -8.14 10.77 5.11
CA ASN A 357 -6.86 11.42 5.43
C ASN A 357 -6.01 10.58 6.38
N LEU A 358 -6.61 9.98 7.42
CA LEU A 358 -5.91 9.05 8.30
C LEU A 358 -5.40 7.81 7.55
N ALA A 359 -6.19 7.29 6.61
CA ALA A 359 -5.80 6.17 5.76
C ALA A 359 -4.73 6.52 4.73
N CYS A 360 -4.55 7.79 4.35
CA CYS A 360 -3.41 8.22 3.52
C CYS A 360 -2.06 8.01 4.23
N GLU A 361 -2.03 8.00 5.57
CA GLU A 361 -0.80 7.79 6.33
C GLU A 361 -0.24 6.37 6.12
N ASN A 362 -1.09 5.34 6.20
CA ASN A 362 -0.68 3.93 6.27
C ASN A 362 -1.36 3.02 5.24
N TRP A 363 -2.26 3.52 4.40
CA TRP A 363 -3.00 2.75 3.39
C TRP A 363 -3.86 1.61 3.97
N ASP A 364 -4.39 1.77 5.18
CA ASP A 364 -5.37 0.82 5.72
C ASP A 364 -6.75 1.03 5.09
N TYR A 365 -6.91 0.61 3.83
CA TYR A 365 -8.14 0.75 3.06
C TYR A 365 -8.34 -0.41 2.07
N PRO A 366 -9.58 -0.84 1.80
CA PRO A 366 -9.84 -1.99 0.92
C PRO A 366 -9.46 -1.74 -0.56
N ILE A 367 -9.76 -0.56 -1.10
CA ILE A 367 -9.42 -0.16 -2.46
C ILE A 367 -8.64 1.15 -2.42
N ILE A 368 -7.44 1.16 -2.99
CA ILE A 368 -6.56 2.32 -3.04
C ILE A 368 -6.34 2.70 -4.50
N VAL A 369 -6.55 3.97 -4.83
CA VAL A 369 -6.23 4.54 -6.14
C VAL A 369 -5.12 5.58 -5.93
N THR A 370 -3.96 5.33 -6.51
CA THR A 370 -2.74 6.11 -6.25
C THR A 370 -1.96 6.38 -7.53
N THR A 371 -1.02 7.31 -7.45
CA THR A 371 -0.05 7.54 -8.52
C THR A 371 1.09 6.53 -8.50
N THR A 372 1.72 6.31 -9.66
CA THR A 372 3.02 5.64 -9.80
C THR A 372 4.08 6.24 -8.87
N VAL A 373 4.14 7.58 -8.78
CA VAL A 373 5.09 8.28 -7.90
C VAL A 373 4.85 7.93 -6.44
N GLN A 374 3.62 8.08 -5.95
CA GLN A 374 3.28 7.79 -4.55
C GLN A 374 3.51 6.31 -4.19
N PHE A 375 3.21 5.39 -5.10
CA PHE A 375 3.48 3.97 -4.90
C PHE A 375 4.98 3.66 -4.73
N PHE A 376 5.81 4.13 -5.65
CA PHE A 376 7.25 3.88 -5.58
C PHE A 376 7.97 4.74 -4.54
N GLU A 377 7.53 5.97 -4.26
CA GLU A 377 8.06 6.78 -3.16
C GLU A 377 7.88 6.06 -1.82
N SER A 378 6.73 5.43 -1.61
CA SER A 378 6.48 4.64 -0.39
C SER A 378 7.49 3.50 -0.22
N LEU A 379 7.92 2.88 -1.32
CA LEU A 379 8.84 1.73 -1.33
C LEU A 379 10.33 2.12 -1.27
N PHE A 380 10.72 3.19 -1.96
CA PHE A 380 12.11 3.64 -2.08
C PHE A 380 12.53 4.69 -1.03
N SER A 381 11.57 5.28 -0.30
CA SER A 381 11.90 6.16 0.82
C SER A 381 12.56 5.39 1.97
N ASN A 382 13.28 6.11 2.83
CA ASN A 382 13.71 5.63 4.14
C ASN A 382 12.98 6.34 5.28
N LYS A 383 12.10 7.32 5.00
CA LYS A 383 11.42 8.09 6.05
C LYS A 383 10.30 7.28 6.68
N PRO A 384 10.18 7.23 8.03
CA PRO A 384 9.15 6.43 8.69
C PRO A 384 7.74 6.77 8.18
N SER A 385 7.39 8.05 8.08
CA SER A 385 6.08 8.53 7.61
C SER A 385 5.71 8.08 6.19
N LYS A 386 6.69 7.94 5.29
CA LYS A 386 6.45 7.48 3.91
C LYS A 386 6.35 5.96 3.86
N CYS A 387 7.17 5.27 4.64
CA CYS A 387 7.21 3.80 4.69
C CYS A 387 6.02 3.17 5.43
N ARG A 388 5.26 3.88 6.27
CA ARG A 388 4.07 3.36 6.98
C ARG A 388 3.03 2.66 6.08
N LYS A 389 3.03 2.94 4.77
CA LYS A 389 2.13 2.33 3.79
C LYS A 389 2.52 0.92 3.33
N ILE A 390 3.82 0.59 3.40
CA ILE A 390 4.36 -0.61 2.74
C ILE A 390 3.69 -1.88 3.28
N HIS A 391 3.49 -2.01 4.59
CA HIS A 391 2.93 -3.23 5.16
C HIS A 391 1.52 -3.54 4.64
N ASN A 392 0.75 -2.51 4.27
CA ASN A 392 -0.58 -2.66 3.70
C ASN A 392 -0.61 -2.99 2.20
N ILE A 393 0.55 -2.93 1.51
CA ILE A 393 0.70 -3.48 0.16
C ILE A 393 0.66 -5.02 0.20
N GLY A 394 1.04 -5.64 1.32
CA GLY A 394 1.05 -7.09 1.48
C GLY A 394 -0.31 -7.72 1.21
N LYS A 395 -0.30 -8.88 0.53
CA LYS A 395 -1.51 -9.61 0.10
C LYS A 395 -2.50 -8.76 -0.70
N SER A 396 -2.02 -7.95 -1.63
CA SER A 396 -2.87 -7.14 -2.52
C SER A 396 -2.86 -7.66 -3.97
N VAL A 397 -3.92 -7.33 -4.71
CA VAL A 397 -3.86 -7.27 -6.18
C VAL A 397 -3.49 -5.84 -6.57
N ILE A 398 -2.40 -5.68 -7.31
CA ILE A 398 -1.88 -4.37 -7.71
C ILE A 398 -2.05 -4.23 -9.23
N ILE A 399 -2.92 -3.33 -9.64
CA ILE A 399 -3.20 -3.03 -11.04
C ILE A 399 -2.36 -1.81 -11.42
N PHE A 400 -1.42 -1.97 -12.35
CA PHE A 400 -0.76 -0.83 -12.99
C PHE A 400 -1.48 -0.54 -14.30
N ASP A 401 -2.17 0.59 -14.38
CA ASP A 401 -2.73 1.05 -15.64
C ASP A 401 -1.72 1.92 -16.38
N GLU A 402 -1.67 1.73 -17.70
CA GLU A 402 -0.67 2.34 -18.59
C GLU A 402 0.77 2.10 -18.11
N ILE A 403 1.10 0.85 -17.77
CA ILE A 403 2.42 0.43 -17.24
C ILE A 403 3.61 0.86 -18.12
N GLN A 404 3.39 1.07 -19.42
CA GLN A 404 4.40 1.55 -20.36
C GLN A 404 4.85 3.00 -20.11
N ALA A 405 4.14 3.75 -19.27
CA ALA A 405 4.52 5.10 -18.87
C ALA A 405 5.69 5.14 -17.86
N LEU A 406 6.17 3.98 -17.38
CA LEU A 406 7.33 3.92 -16.49
C LEU A 406 8.60 4.46 -17.18
N PRO A 407 9.41 5.31 -16.51
CA PRO A 407 10.61 5.86 -17.12
C PRO A 407 11.66 4.78 -17.36
N LYS A 408 12.17 4.69 -18.61
CA LYS A 408 13.13 3.67 -19.06
C LYS A 408 14.43 3.67 -18.24
N GLU A 409 14.82 4.82 -17.72
CA GLU A 409 16.06 5.06 -16.97
C GLU A 409 16.09 4.31 -15.64
N ILE A 410 14.93 4.00 -15.06
CA ILE A 410 14.77 3.33 -13.77
C ILE A 410 13.98 2.02 -13.86
N VAL A 411 13.82 1.46 -15.06
CA VAL A 411 13.04 0.22 -15.27
C VAL A 411 13.60 -0.96 -14.47
N LEU A 412 14.91 -1.18 -14.47
CA LEU A 412 15.52 -2.29 -13.75
C LEU A 412 15.26 -2.24 -12.23
N PRO A 413 15.60 -1.17 -11.50
CA PRO A 413 15.30 -1.11 -10.06
C PRO A 413 13.79 -1.21 -9.79
N THR A 414 12.95 -0.65 -10.67
CA THR A 414 11.50 -0.72 -10.56
C THR A 414 10.99 -2.16 -10.66
N ILE A 415 11.37 -2.89 -11.72
CA ILE A 415 10.95 -4.26 -11.94
C ILE A 415 11.50 -5.20 -10.86
N THR A 416 12.75 -5.00 -10.42
CA THR A 416 13.34 -5.77 -9.33
C THR A 416 12.56 -5.58 -8.03
N MET A 417 12.14 -4.35 -7.71
CA MET A 417 11.28 -4.08 -6.57
C MET A 417 9.93 -4.81 -6.69
N LEU A 418 9.27 -4.76 -7.86
CA LEU A 418 8.00 -5.47 -8.09
C LEU A 418 8.17 -7.00 -7.97
N LYS A 419 9.27 -7.56 -8.50
CA LYS A 419 9.63 -8.98 -8.37
C LYS A 419 9.76 -9.38 -6.90
N ASN A 420 10.40 -8.56 -6.08
CA ASN A 420 10.58 -8.84 -4.67
C ASN A 420 9.26 -8.69 -3.89
N ILE A 421 8.45 -7.67 -4.19
CA ILE A 421 7.12 -7.48 -3.57
C ILE A 421 6.23 -8.69 -3.85
N HIS A 422 6.20 -9.16 -5.10
CA HIS A 422 5.46 -10.36 -5.48
C HIS A 422 5.82 -11.56 -4.57
N LYS A 423 7.12 -11.83 -4.42
CA LYS A 423 7.63 -12.99 -3.67
C LYS A 423 7.49 -12.84 -2.16
N VAL A 424 7.94 -11.71 -1.60
CA VAL A 424 8.05 -11.50 -0.15
C VAL A 424 6.68 -11.17 0.45
N MET A 425 5.86 -10.40 -0.26
CA MET A 425 4.62 -9.82 0.29
C MET A 425 3.36 -10.51 -0.24
N ASN A 426 3.52 -11.61 -1.00
CA ASN A 426 2.42 -12.43 -1.52
C ASN A 426 1.38 -11.63 -2.31
N THR A 427 1.86 -10.80 -3.24
CA THR A 427 1.00 -9.92 -4.08
C THR A 427 0.85 -10.45 -5.49
N SER A 428 -0.25 -10.08 -6.15
CA SER A 428 -0.44 -10.31 -7.58
C SER A 428 -0.41 -9.00 -8.35
N PHE A 429 0.20 -9.00 -9.53
CA PHE A 429 0.29 -7.83 -10.38
C PHE A 429 -0.55 -8.01 -11.64
N LEU A 430 -1.28 -6.96 -12.03
CA LEU A 430 -1.93 -6.87 -13.32
C LEU A 430 -1.42 -5.63 -14.07
N PHE A 431 -0.71 -5.86 -15.16
CA PHE A 431 -0.19 -4.81 -16.03
C PHE A 431 -1.18 -4.54 -17.16
N CYS A 432 -1.89 -3.42 -17.04
CA CYS A 432 -2.86 -2.93 -18.01
C CYS A 432 -2.18 -1.96 -18.97
N THR A 433 -2.35 -2.17 -20.28
CA THR A 433 -1.66 -1.36 -21.29
C THR A 433 -2.28 -1.54 -22.68
N ALA A 434 -2.08 -0.56 -23.56
CA ALA A 434 -2.26 -0.78 -24.99
C ALA A 434 -1.01 -1.46 -25.59
N THR A 435 0.19 -1.04 -25.21
CA THR A 435 1.45 -1.52 -25.74
C THR A 435 2.28 -2.18 -24.65
N GLN A 436 2.24 -3.50 -24.59
CA GLN A 436 2.94 -4.27 -23.55
C GLN A 436 4.46 -4.00 -23.59
N PRO A 437 5.04 -3.46 -22.51
CA PRO A 437 6.48 -3.34 -22.40
C PRO A 437 7.14 -4.72 -22.36
N ALA A 438 8.32 -4.84 -22.97
CA ALA A 438 9.16 -6.04 -22.90
C ALA A 438 9.86 -6.14 -21.53
N PHE A 439 9.07 -6.40 -20.48
CA PHE A 439 9.52 -6.51 -19.10
C PHE A 439 9.94 -7.92 -18.69
N GLU A 440 9.70 -8.91 -19.55
CA GLU A 440 10.20 -10.26 -19.33
C GLU A 440 11.72 -10.34 -19.49
N LYS A 441 12.30 -11.27 -18.74
CA LYS A 441 13.71 -11.59 -18.75
C LYS A 441 14.15 -12.05 -20.13
N ARG A 442 15.25 -11.50 -20.61
CA ARG A 442 15.88 -11.85 -21.89
C ARG A 442 17.38 -11.64 -21.84
N GLN A 443 18.08 -12.03 -22.89
CA GLN A 443 19.51 -11.77 -23.03
C GLN A 443 19.78 -10.26 -22.83
N LYS A 444 20.62 -9.90 -21.86
CA LYS A 444 20.97 -8.53 -21.45
C LYS A 444 19.89 -7.73 -20.69
N PHE A 445 18.81 -8.35 -20.25
CA PHE A 445 17.78 -7.68 -19.43
C PHE A 445 17.22 -8.64 -18.37
N ASP A 446 17.59 -8.41 -17.10
CA ASP A 446 17.11 -9.19 -15.96
C ASP A 446 15.73 -8.69 -15.49
N GLY A 447 14.72 -8.99 -16.30
CA GLY A 447 13.34 -8.63 -16.05
C GLY A 447 12.59 -9.63 -15.17
N LEU A 448 11.27 -9.66 -15.37
CA LEU A 448 10.37 -10.62 -14.73
C LEU A 448 10.50 -11.99 -15.39
N GLU A 449 10.44 -13.05 -14.59
CA GLU A 449 10.61 -14.42 -15.10
C GLU A 449 9.48 -14.83 -16.06
N LYS A 450 8.25 -14.40 -15.76
CA LYS A 450 7.08 -14.67 -16.59
C LYS A 450 5.99 -13.63 -16.34
N ILE A 451 5.34 -13.16 -17.40
CA ILE A 451 4.12 -12.35 -17.37
C ILE A 451 3.02 -13.12 -18.11
N GLU A 452 1.99 -13.56 -17.39
CA GLU A 452 0.92 -14.37 -17.99
C GLU A 452 -0.14 -13.47 -18.65
N PRO A 453 -0.34 -13.56 -19.98
CA PRO A 453 -1.31 -12.71 -20.66
C PRO A 453 -2.74 -13.18 -20.39
N LEU A 454 -3.63 -12.27 -20.00
CA LEU A 454 -5.05 -12.58 -19.79
C LEU A 454 -5.81 -12.78 -21.10
N ILE A 455 -5.27 -12.24 -22.20
CA ILE A 455 -5.79 -12.36 -23.57
C ILE A 455 -4.78 -13.12 -24.41
N SER A 456 -5.25 -14.13 -25.13
CA SER A 456 -4.39 -15.02 -25.93
C SER A 456 -3.83 -14.35 -27.19
N ASP A 457 -4.63 -13.50 -27.86
CA ASP A 457 -4.24 -12.83 -29.09
C ASP A 457 -4.74 -11.37 -29.08
N PRO A 458 -3.92 -10.43 -28.57
CA PRO A 458 -4.26 -9.01 -28.60
C PRO A 458 -4.32 -8.43 -30.04
N SER A 459 -3.60 -9.02 -31.00
CA SER A 459 -3.47 -8.48 -32.36
C SER A 459 -4.79 -8.52 -33.12
N ASP A 460 -5.53 -9.62 -33.02
CA ASP A 460 -6.89 -9.75 -33.58
C ASP A 460 -7.84 -8.66 -33.05
N LEU A 461 -7.72 -8.30 -31.76
CA LEU A 461 -8.50 -7.21 -31.17
C LEU A 461 -8.10 -5.84 -31.73
N TYR A 462 -6.81 -5.60 -31.97
CA TYR A 462 -6.32 -4.36 -32.60
C TYR A 462 -6.83 -4.22 -34.04
N GLU A 463 -6.79 -5.30 -34.82
CA GLU A 463 -7.29 -5.29 -36.19
C GLU A 463 -8.80 -5.01 -36.25
N LYS A 464 -9.59 -5.73 -35.45
CA LYS A 464 -11.05 -5.55 -35.37
C LYS A 464 -11.48 -4.20 -34.81
N THR A 465 -10.58 -3.48 -34.14
CA THR A 465 -10.86 -2.15 -33.58
C THR A 465 -10.15 -1.03 -34.32
N ARG A 466 -9.50 -1.31 -35.46
CA ARG A 466 -8.84 -0.29 -36.28
C ARG A 466 -9.88 0.71 -36.81
N ARG A 467 -9.66 1.99 -36.49
CA ARG A 467 -10.52 3.12 -36.90
C ARG A 467 -9.70 4.31 -37.40
N VAL A 468 -8.42 4.08 -37.68
CA VAL A 468 -7.46 5.13 -38.01
C VAL A 468 -6.89 4.83 -39.39
N ASP A 469 -7.00 5.83 -40.26
CA ASP A 469 -6.32 5.88 -41.55
C ASP A 469 -5.11 6.80 -41.41
N TYR A 470 -3.95 6.32 -41.85
CA TYR A 470 -2.69 7.04 -41.75
C TYR A 470 -2.41 7.77 -43.05
N HIS A 471 -2.28 9.10 -42.98
CA HIS A 471 -1.90 9.94 -44.10
C HIS A 471 -0.63 10.71 -43.75
N PHE A 472 0.44 10.46 -44.50
CA PHE A 472 1.67 11.23 -44.38
C PHE A 472 1.51 12.56 -45.11
N VAL A 473 1.87 13.64 -44.45
CA VAL A 473 1.79 15.00 -44.98
C VAL A 473 3.19 15.44 -45.37
N LYS A 474 3.35 15.98 -46.59
CA LYS A 474 4.64 16.45 -47.13
C LYS A 474 5.80 15.45 -46.93
N ASP A 475 5.55 14.15 -47.05
CA ASP A 475 6.58 13.12 -46.89
C ASP A 475 7.44 13.24 -45.61
N LEU A 476 6.82 13.68 -44.50
CA LEU A 476 7.46 13.93 -43.19
C LEU A 476 8.45 15.12 -43.17
N GLU A 477 8.41 16.00 -44.16
CA GLU A 477 9.15 17.26 -44.16
C GLU A 477 8.52 18.32 -43.23
N TYR A 478 9.29 19.36 -42.94
CA TYR A 478 8.84 20.48 -42.11
C TYR A 478 7.59 21.16 -42.70
N ILE A 479 6.56 21.32 -41.86
CA ILE A 479 5.35 22.06 -42.20
C ILE A 479 5.27 23.34 -41.35
N GLY A 480 5.17 24.49 -42.00
CA GLY A 480 4.95 25.77 -41.34
C GLY A 480 3.53 25.86 -40.75
N TYR A 481 3.33 26.72 -39.75
CA TYR A 481 2.03 26.86 -39.09
C TYR A 481 0.89 27.31 -40.03
N SER A 482 1.19 28.16 -41.02
CA SER A 482 0.21 28.59 -42.02
C SER A 482 -0.26 27.45 -42.92
N ASP A 483 0.67 26.61 -43.38
CA ASP A 483 0.37 25.43 -44.19
C ASP A 483 -0.42 24.40 -43.38
N LEU A 484 -0.02 24.20 -42.11
CA LEU A 484 -0.73 23.30 -41.19
C LEU A 484 -2.16 23.78 -40.92
N SER A 485 -2.35 25.09 -40.72
CA SER A 485 -3.70 25.68 -40.57
C SER A 485 -4.55 25.42 -41.82
N THR A 486 -3.99 25.64 -43.01
CA THR A 486 -4.67 25.37 -44.28
C THR A 486 -5.09 23.90 -44.40
N LEU A 487 -4.20 22.98 -44.04
CA LEU A 487 -4.50 21.55 -44.04
C LEU A 487 -5.63 21.19 -43.06
N ILE A 488 -5.62 21.76 -41.85
CA ILE A 488 -6.66 21.51 -40.85
C ILE A 488 -8.01 22.08 -41.32
N ASN A 489 -8.02 23.22 -42.01
CA ASN A 489 -9.24 23.80 -42.59
C ASN A 489 -9.91 22.91 -43.65
N GLN A 490 -9.16 21.99 -44.26
CA GLN A 490 -9.71 21.01 -45.21
C GLN A 490 -10.41 19.84 -44.49
N THR A 491 -10.22 19.70 -43.18
CA THR A 491 -10.86 18.64 -42.40
C THR A 491 -12.25 19.08 -41.95
N ASN A 492 -13.27 18.28 -42.27
CA ASN A 492 -14.63 18.50 -41.78
C ASN A 492 -14.79 17.80 -40.42
N GLY A 493 -14.74 18.54 -39.32
CA GLY A 493 -15.04 18.04 -37.99
C GLY A 493 -14.15 18.56 -36.87
N SER A 494 -14.18 17.86 -35.73
CA SER A 494 -13.30 18.17 -34.58
C SER A 494 -11.90 17.64 -34.82
N THR A 495 -10.90 18.52 -34.77
CA THR A 495 -9.49 18.18 -35.05
C THR A 495 -8.63 18.36 -33.81
N LEU A 496 -7.86 17.33 -33.45
CA LEU A 496 -6.85 17.37 -32.38
C LEU A 496 -5.46 17.50 -33.00
N VAL A 497 -4.75 18.57 -32.67
CA VAL A 497 -3.37 18.81 -33.13
C VAL A 497 -2.43 18.66 -31.94
N ILE A 498 -1.50 17.70 -32.03
CA ILE A 498 -0.56 17.39 -30.96
C ILE A 498 0.83 17.92 -31.36
N PHE A 499 1.42 18.74 -30.49
CA PHE A 499 2.79 19.24 -30.65
C PHE A 499 3.70 18.65 -29.57
N ASN A 500 4.98 18.46 -29.92
CA ASN A 500 5.98 17.94 -28.98
C ASN A 500 6.34 18.91 -27.86
N THR A 501 6.16 20.23 -28.07
CA THR A 501 6.55 21.25 -27.09
C THR A 501 5.41 22.22 -26.78
N LYS A 502 5.37 22.69 -25.53
CA LYS A 502 4.38 23.69 -25.07
C LYS A 502 4.49 25.00 -25.86
N LYS A 503 5.72 25.37 -26.24
CA LYS A 503 6.01 26.57 -27.04
C LYS A 503 5.34 26.48 -28.41
N ALA A 504 5.52 25.36 -29.12
CA ALA A 504 4.89 25.15 -30.42
C ALA A 504 3.35 25.14 -30.34
N THR A 505 2.78 24.51 -29.30
CA THR A 505 1.32 24.55 -29.07
C THR A 505 0.82 25.99 -28.90
N LEU A 506 1.50 26.78 -28.09
CA LEU A 506 1.13 28.18 -27.82
C LEU A 506 1.28 29.05 -29.07
N GLU A 507 2.38 28.93 -29.79
CA GLU A 507 2.63 29.66 -31.04
C GLU A 507 1.57 29.34 -32.09
N PHE A 508 1.30 28.05 -32.33
CA PHE A 508 0.27 27.64 -33.28
C PHE A 508 -1.12 28.16 -32.87
N PHE A 509 -1.50 28.00 -31.59
CA PHE A 509 -2.78 28.51 -31.09
C PHE A 509 -2.92 30.02 -31.27
N THR A 510 -1.85 30.78 -30.98
CA THR A 510 -1.83 32.24 -31.12
C THR A 510 -2.01 32.66 -32.57
N ASN A 511 -1.47 31.91 -33.53
CA ASN A 511 -1.61 32.17 -34.96
C ASN A 511 -3.04 31.92 -35.48
N ILE A 512 -3.76 30.94 -34.90
CA ILE A 512 -5.10 30.57 -35.37
C ILE A 512 -6.24 31.20 -34.56
N GLN A 513 -5.99 31.74 -33.35
CA GLN A 513 -7.06 32.18 -32.44
C GLN A 513 -7.97 33.27 -33.06
N ASN A 514 -7.44 34.10 -33.96
CA ASN A 514 -8.19 35.18 -34.62
C ASN A 514 -8.83 34.77 -35.97
N GLN A 515 -8.60 33.54 -36.45
CA GLN A 515 -9.13 33.07 -37.74
C GLN A 515 -10.58 32.57 -37.60
N ASN A 516 -11.54 33.02 -38.40
CA ASN A 516 -12.95 32.60 -38.25
C ASN A 516 -13.27 31.22 -38.86
N SER A 517 -12.24 30.40 -39.14
CA SER A 517 -12.39 29.11 -39.82
C SER A 517 -12.96 27.99 -38.94
N TRP A 518 -13.07 28.19 -37.63
CA TRP A 518 -13.56 27.19 -36.68
C TRP A 518 -14.49 27.80 -35.64
N ASP A 519 -15.59 27.08 -35.34
CA ASP A 519 -16.58 27.50 -34.34
C ASP A 519 -15.98 27.65 -32.94
N ARG A 520 -15.06 26.74 -32.58
CA ARG A 520 -14.41 26.72 -31.27
C ARG A 520 -12.97 26.29 -31.39
N LYS A 521 -12.11 26.89 -30.56
CA LYS A 521 -10.68 26.60 -30.51
C LYS A 521 -10.27 26.47 -29.07
N TYR A 522 -9.46 25.45 -28.80
CA TYR A 522 -9.00 25.15 -27.46
C TYR A 522 -7.49 25.00 -27.44
N HIS A 523 -6.87 25.57 -26.42
CA HIS A 523 -5.49 25.30 -26.05
C HIS A 523 -5.51 24.49 -24.76
N LEU A 524 -4.79 23.37 -24.77
CA LEU A 524 -4.55 22.56 -23.58
C LEU A 524 -3.05 22.28 -23.47
N SER A 525 -2.43 22.78 -22.40
CA SER A 525 -1.05 22.44 -22.05
C SER A 525 -0.83 22.50 -20.54
N THR A 526 0.23 21.85 -20.06
CA THR A 526 0.62 21.88 -18.65
C THR A 526 1.22 23.23 -18.23
N ALA A 527 1.35 24.21 -19.12
CA ALA A 527 1.66 25.59 -18.76
C ALA A 527 0.43 26.36 -18.24
N MET A 528 -0.77 25.81 -18.41
CA MET A 528 -2.01 26.41 -17.93
C MET A 528 -2.28 26.03 -16.47
N CYS A 529 -2.83 26.97 -15.70
CA CYS A 529 -3.25 26.69 -14.32
C CYS A 529 -4.36 25.60 -14.29
N PRO A 530 -4.51 24.86 -13.18
CA PRO A 530 -5.50 23.79 -13.07
C PRO A 530 -6.94 24.21 -13.41
N ALA A 531 -7.35 25.41 -12.98
CA ALA A 531 -8.69 25.94 -13.27
C ALA A 531 -8.96 26.11 -14.77
N HIS A 532 -7.98 26.63 -15.53
CA HIS A 532 -8.10 26.74 -16.98
C HIS A 532 -8.14 25.38 -17.67
N ARG A 533 -7.35 24.40 -17.20
CA ARG A 533 -7.39 23.03 -17.73
C ARG A 533 -8.76 22.39 -17.51
N LYS A 534 -9.36 22.57 -16.33
CA LYS A 534 -10.71 22.04 -16.02
C LYS A 534 -11.81 22.67 -16.87
N LYS A 535 -11.72 23.97 -17.17
CA LYS A 535 -12.67 24.67 -18.06
C LYS A 535 -12.55 24.24 -19.53
N ASN A 536 -11.36 23.79 -19.94
CA ASN A 536 -11.06 23.32 -21.29
C ASN A 536 -11.10 21.79 -21.44
N HIS A 537 -11.48 21.05 -20.39
CA HIS A 537 -11.73 19.61 -20.48
C HIS A 537 -13.11 19.39 -21.12
N PHE A 538 -13.13 18.60 -22.18
CA PHE A 538 -14.33 18.17 -22.90
C PHE A 538 -15.21 17.24 -22.07
#